data_AF-A0AAN2PHJ6-F1
#
_entry.id   AF-A0AAN2PHJ6-F1
#
_cell.length_a   1.000
_cell.length_b   1.000
_cell.length_c   1.000
_cell.angle_alpha   90.00
_cell.angle_beta   90.00
_cell.angle_gamma   90.00
#
_symmetry.space_group_name_H-M   'P 1'
#
loop_
_entity.id
_entity.type
_entity.pdbx_description
1 polymer ?
#
loop_
_entity_poly.entity_id
_entity_poly.type
_entity_poly.pdbx_seq_one_letter_code
_entity_poly.pdbx_strand_id
1 'polypeptide(L)'
;MTIILLLAISFAASFVGTLAGSGGLIGMPSLLLIGLPIHQVIGSVKFSNMFSSFSSFYILLKKKQLKLKDALQLIPFALFGGLCGGLLANSFSEKAMNLLAICLLTVALIMNFIKKPQPSDESDWHLPKKVYPSLFGISVYDGMFGPGQATMLMYTFLRNGATYLQSLAFTRFQTFISCTAAFITYFMAGNIAWGIAIYYTIGSLIGSQLALRVAQKISTGQL
;
A
#
# COMPACT_ATOMS: atom_id res chain seq x y z
N MET A 1 -12.48 10.28 -20.36
CA MET A 1 -12.21 10.39 -18.91
C MET A 1 -11.36 11.62 -18.65
N THR A 2 -11.82 12.54 -17.80
CA THR A 2 -11.07 13.78 -17.54
C THR A 2 -9.88 13.47 -16.64
N ILE A 3 -8.66 13.81 -17.08
CA ILE A 3 -7.39 13.63 -16.33
C ILE A 3 -7.51 14.18 -14.89
N ILE A 4 -8.26 15.28 -14.73
CA ILE A 4 -8.57 15.91 -13.44
C ILE A 4 -9.19 14.92 -12.45
N LEU A 5 -10.13 14.07 -12.91
CA LEU A 5 -10.79 13.09 -12.06
C LEU A 5 -9.82 12.01 -11.57
N LEU A 6 -8.94 11.51 -12.45
CA LEU A 6 -7.90 10.53 -12.08
C LEU A 6 -6.92 11.11 -11.07
N LEU A 7 -6.51 12.37 -11.26
CA LEU A 7 -5.65 13.08 -10.32
C LEU A 7 -6.33 13.25 -8.96
N ALA A 8 -7.61 13.64 -8.93
CA ALA A 8 -8.38 13.82 -7.70
C ALA A 8 -8.58 12.51 -6.94
N ILE A 9 -8.99 11.43 -7.63
CA ILE A 9 -9.17 10.09 -7.04
C ILE A 9 -7.84 9.58 -6.47
N SER A 10 -6.77 9.61 -7.26
CA SER A 10 -5.46 9.10 -6.83
C SER A 10 -4.84 9.93 -5.70
N PHE A 11 -5.03 11.25 -5.72
CA PHE A 11 -4.67 12.14 -4.62
C PHE A 11 -5.42 11.76 -3.34
N ALA A 12 -6.75 11.68 -3.38
CA ALA A 12 -7.56 11.35 -2.21
C ALA A 12 -7.24 9.95 -1.68
N ALA A 13 -7.16 8.97 -2.57
CA ALA A 13 -6.79 7.59 -2.25
C ALA A 13 -5.41 7.54 -1.58
N SER A 14 -4.38 8.17 -2.14
CA SER A 14 -3.05 8.14 -1.57
C SER A 14 -2.92 8.98 -0.31
N PHE A 15 -3.63 10.10 -0.19
CA PHE A 15 -3.65 10.92 1.02
C PHE A 15 -4.24 10.13 2.20
N VAL A 16 -5.46 9.61 2.04
CA VAL A 16 -6.13 8.80 3.07
C VAL A 16 -5.36 7.49 3.32
N GLY A 17 -4.86 6.84 2.26
CA GLY A 17 -4.07 5.62 2.37
C GLY A 17 -2.73 5.81 3.08
N THR A 18 -2.17 7.02 3.06
CA THR A 18 -0.95 7.34 3.82
C THR A 18 -1.27 7.59 5.28
N LEU A 19 -2.41 8.17 5.64
CA LEU A 19 -2.76 8.42 7.03
C LEU A 19 -3.37 7.20 7.75
N ALA A 20 -4.26 6.48 7.06
CA ALA A 20 -5.10 5.44 7.66
C ALA A 20 -4.87 4.04 7.06
N GLY A 21 -4.10 3.93 5.98
CA GLY A 21 -3.86 2.66 5.27
C GLY A 21 -5.01 2.21 4.34
N SER A 22 -6.10 2.97 4.24
CA SER A 22 -7.35 2.58 3.57
C SER A 22 -7.50 3.07 2.13
N GLY A 23 -6.46 3.68 1.56
CA GLY A 23 -6.52 4.35 0.24
C GLY A 23 -6.96 3.46 -0.91
N GLY A 24 -6.61 2.18 -0.87
CA GLY A 24 -7.03 1.21 -1.90
C GLY A 24 -8.54 0.99 -1.95
N LEU A 25 -9.28 1.25 -0.86
CA LEU A 25 -10.75 1.20 -0.84
C LEU A 25 -11.41 2.38 -1.55
N ILE A 26 -10.65 3.45 -1.79
CA ILE A 26 -11.12 4.60 -2.58
C ILE A 26 -10.69 4.40 -4.03
N GLY A 27 -9.40 4.19 -4.24
CA GLY A 27 -8.80 4.17 -5.57
C GLY A 27 -9.29 3.03 -6.46
N MET A 28 -9.27 1.80 -5.94
CA MET A 28 -9.54 0.61 -6.75
C MET A 28 -11.02 0.50 -7.17
N PRO A 29 -12.02 0.66 -6.28
CA PRO A 29 -13.41 0.68 -6.69
C PRO A 29 -13.71 1.79 -7.70
N SER A 30 -13.13 2.98 -7.52
CA SER A 30 -13.31 4.09 -8.44
C SER A 30 -12.83 3.74 -9.85
N LEU A 31 -11.65 3.11 -9.98
CA LEU A 31 -11.11 2.68 -11.27
C LEU A 31 -11.90 1.53 -11.91
N LEU A 32 -12.43 0.61 -11.10
CA LEU A 32 -13.28 -0.48 -11.58
C LEU A 32 -14.64 0.03 -12.09
N LEU A 33 -15.24 1.01 -11.40
CA LEU A 33 -16.50 1.65 -11.81
C LEU A 33 -16.39 2.42 -13.13
N ILE A 34 -15.18 2.82 -13.51
CA ILE A 34 -14.89 3.44 -14.80
C ILE A 34 -14.90 2.40 -15.95
N GLY A 35 -14.97 1.10 -15.64
CA GLY A 35 -15.09 0.02 -16.62
C GLY A 35 -13.75 -0.53 -17.10
N LEU A 36 -12.67 -0.32 -16.34
CA LEU A 36 -11.35 -0.84 -16.69
C LEU A 36 -11.22 -2.32 -16.30
N PRO A 37 -10.54 -3.13 -17.13
CA PRO A 37 -10.24 -4.52 -16.78
C PRO A 37 -9.45 -4.59 -15.47
N ILE A 38 -9.87 -5.48 -14.58
CA ILE A 38 -9.33 -5.54 -13.21
C ILE A 38 -7.82 -5.74 -13.16
N HIS A 39 -7.27 -6.58 -14.02
CA HIS A 39 -5.83 -6.83 -14.08
C HIS A 39 -5.05 -5.56 -14.46
N GLN A 40 -5.59 -4.75 -15.38
CA GLN A 40 -5.00 -3.46 -15.75
C GLN A 40 -5.13 -2.41 -14.64
N VAL A 41 -6.23 -2.44 -13.88
CA VAL A 41 -6.41 -1.58 -12.70
C VAL A 41 -5.35 -1.92 -11.64
N ILE A 42 -5.21 -3.21 -11.30
CA ILE A 42 -4.25 -3.63 -10.29
C ILE A 42 -2.82 -3.28 -10.74
N GLY A 43 -2.42 -3.65 -11.96
CA GLY A 43 -1.10 -3.36 -12.49
C GLY A 43 -0.76 -1.87 -12.50
N SER A 44 -1.68 -1.02 -12.97
CA SER A 44 -1.52 0.45 -12.98
C SER A 44 -1.40 1.03 -11.56
N VAL A 45 -2.15 0.50 -10.59
CA VAL A 45 -2.08 0.91 -9.19
C VAL A 45 -0.77 0.44 -8.54
N LYS A 46 -0.24 -0.74 -8.88
CA LYS A 46 1.07 -1.20 -8.39
C LYS A 46 2.20 -0.32 -8.89
N PHE A 47 2.18 0.04 -10.17
CA PHE A 47 3.10 1.03 -10.72
C PHE A 47 3.06 2.34 -9.92
N SER A 48 1.86 2.86 -9.66
CA SER A 48 1.70 4.11 -8.91
C SER A 48 2.18 4.02 -7.46
N ASN A 49 1.79 2.95 -6.76
CA ASN A 49 2.16 2.73 -5.37
C ASN A 49 3.65 2.49 -5.18
N MET A 50 4.34 1.93 -6.18
CA MET A 50 5.79 1.81 -6.18
C MET A 50 6.44 3.19 -6.02
N PHE A 51 6.11 4.16 -6.88
CA PHE A 51 6.70 5.50 -6.82
C PHE A 51 6.25 6.30 -5.59
N SER A 52 4.95 6.30 -5.28
CA SER A 52 4.43 7.08 -4.14
C SER A 52 4.93 6.56 -2.79
N SER A 53 5.04 5.24 -2.64
CA SER A 53 5.55 4.62 -1.42
C SER A 53 7.06 4.78 -1.31
N PHE A 54 7.82 4.68 -2.40
CA PHE A 54 9.26 5.00 -2.40
C PHE A 54 9.52 6.43 -1.94
N SER A 55 8.80 7.40 -2.53
CA SER A 55 8.93 8.82 -2.16
C SER A 55 8.67 9.06 -0.67
N SER A 56 7.60 8.43 -0.16
CA SER A 56 7.20 8.56 1.24
C SER A 56 8.20 7.89 2.20
N PHE A 57 8.61 6.66 1.87
CA PHE A 57 9.63 5.91 2.60
C PHE A 57 10.94 6.70 2.69
N TYR A 58 11.40 7.27 1.58
CA TYR A 58 12.66 8.02 1.54
C TYR A 58 12.64 9.22 2.49
N ILE A 59 11.53 9.95 2.56
CA ILE A 59 11.37 11.06 3.51
C ILE A 59 11.39 10.58 4.96
N LEU A 60 10.68 9.49 5.26
CA LEU A 60 10.62 8.94 6.61
C LEU A 60 11.98 8.36 7.06
N LEU A 61 12.73 7.77 6.14
CA LEU A 61 14.11 7.35 6.36
C LEU A 61 15.02 8.55 6.67
N LYS A 62 14.95 9.63 5.88
CA LYS A 62 15.70 10.87 6.14
C LYS A 62 15.37 11.48 7.51
N LYS A 63 14.12 11.34 7.95
CA LYS A 63 13.64 11.80 9.26
C LYS A 63 13.89 10.80 10.38
N LYS A 64 14.69 9.75 10.14
CA LYS A 64 15.07 8.72 11.12
C LYS A 64 13.87 8.03 11.79
N GLN A 65 12.74 7.93 11.09
CA GLN A 65 11.53 7.26 11.58
C GLN A 65 11.60 5.74 11.44
N LEU A 66 12.69 5.21 10.85
CA LEU A 66 12.98 3.79 10.77
C LEU A 66 14.50 3.57 10.74
N LYS A 67 14.94 2.42 11.23
CA LYS A 67 16.33 1.97 11.09
C LYS A 67 16.46 1.20 9.79
N LEU A 68 17.34 1.64 8.87
CA LEU A 68 17.49 1.00 7.55
C LEU A 68 17.78 -0.50 7.67
N LYS A 69 18.60 -0.90 8.65
CA LYS A 69 18.93 -2.31 8.93
C LYS A 69 17.69 -3.17 9.18
N ASP A 70 16.70 -2.64 9.90
CA ASP A 70 15.47 -3.38 10.20
C ASP A 70 14.54 -3.41 8.98
N ALA A 71 14.52 -2.35 8.18
CA ALA A 71 13.76 -2.33 6.94
C ALA A 71 14.30 -3.34 5.92
N LEU A 72 15.62 -3.46 5.75
CA LEU A 72 16.22 -4.41 4.81
C LEU A 72 15.82 -5.88 5.09
N GLN A 73 15.49 -6.22 6.35
CA GLN A 73 15.00 -7.56 6.71
C GLN A 73 13.63 -7.87 6.10
N LEU A 74 12.85 -6.87 5.71
CA LEU A 74 11.54 -7.03 5.08
C LEU A 74 11.62 -7.43 3.60
N ILE A 75 12.75 -7.14 2.94
CA ILE A 75 12.89 -7.28 1.48
C ILE A 75 12.50 -8.69 1.01
N PRO A 76 13.00 -9.81 1.58
CA PRO A 76 12.65 -11.13 1.10
C PRO A 76 11.14 -11.39 1.15
N PHE A 77 10.49 -11.06 2.26
CA PHE A 77 9.06 -11.30 2.45
C PHE A 77 8.21 -10.43 1.52
N ALA A 78 8.59 -9.17 1.37
CA ALA A 78 7.88 -8.22 0.52
C ALA A 78 8.04 -8.54 -0.97
N LEU A 79 9.26 -8.86 -1.39
CA LEU A 79 9.62 -9.16 -2.77
C LEU A 79 8.98 -10.48 -3.22
N PHE A 80 9.24 -11.57 -2.51
CA PHE A 80 8.67 -12.88 -2.87
C PHE A 80 7.16 -12.90 -2.68
N GLY A 81 6.64 -12.26 -1.63
CA GLY A 81 5.19 -12.13 -1.44
C GLY A 81 4.55 -11.39 -2.62
N GLY A 82 5.07 -10.21 -2.99
CA GLY A 82 4.56 -9.43 -4.11
C GLY A 82 4.62 -10.18 -5.45
N LEU A 83 5.71 -10.92 -5.71
CA LEU A 83 5.85 -11.75 -6.90
C LEU A 83 4.82 -12.88 -6.92
N CYS A 84 4.73 -13.66 -5.84
CA CYS A 84 3.75 -14.74 -5.72
C CYS A 84 2.32 -14.22 -5.90
N GLY A 85 1.98 -13.11 -5.24
CA GLY A 85 0.66 -12.49 -5.35
C GLY A 85 0.33 -12.05 -6.78
N GLY A 86 1.27 -11.38 -7.45
CA GLY A 86 1.09 -10.91 -8.82
C GLY A 86 0.97 -12.05 -9.83
N LEU A 87 1.77 -13.11 -9.68
CA LEU A 87 1.66 -14.33 -10.51
C LEU A 87 0.32 -15.04 -10.28
N LEU A 88 -0.11 -15.17 -9.01
CA LEU A 88 -1.41 -15.75 -8.67
C LEU A 88 -2.56 -14.96 -9.30
N ALA A 89 -2.56 -13.63 -9.17
CA ALA A 89 -3.59 -12.80 -9.79
C ALA A 89 -3.66 -12.99 -11.30
N ASN A 90 -2.51 -12.93 -11.99
CA ASN A 90 -2.47 -13.11 -13.45
C ASN A 90 -2.88 -14.52 -13.91
N SER A 91 -2.89 -15.52 -13.02
CA SER A 91 -3.40 -16.86 -13.33
C SER A 91 -4.93 -16.95 -13.32
N PHE A 92 -5.62 -16.00 -12.69
CA PHE A 92 -7.07 -15.97 -12.64
C PHE A 92 -7.68 -15.32 -13.88
N SER A 93 -8.79 -15.89 -14.37
CA SER A 93 -9.62 -15.21 -15.37
C SER A 93 -10.16 -13.89 -14.82
N GLU A 94 -10.45 -12.94 -15.72
CA GLU A 94 -11.01 -11.64 -15.35
C GLU A 94 -12.30 -11.77 -14.52
N LYS A 95 -13.19 -12.71 -14.87
CA LYS A 95 -14.42 -12.98 -14.11
C LYS A 95 -14.12 -13.48 -12.70
N ALA A 96 -13.18 -14.40 -12.55
CA ALA A 96 -12.78 -14.92 -11.24
C ALA A 96 -12.15 -13.81 -10.38
N MET A 97 -11.27 -13.00 -10.97
CA MET A 97 -10.61 -11.91 -10.26
C MET A 97 -11.60 -10.83 -9.83
N ASN A 98 -12.59 -10.49 -10.66
CA ASN A 98 -13.66 -9.56 -10.29
C ASN A 98 -14.50 -10.07 -9.10
N LEU A 99 -14.83 -11.37 -9.06
CA LEU A 99 -15.55 -11.95 -7.93
C LEU A 99 -14.72 -11.91 -6.65
N LEU A 100 -13.44 -12.28 -6.75
CA LEU A 100 -12.49 -12.19 -5.63
C LEU A 100 -12.35 -10.74 -5.14
N ALA A 101 -12.27 -9.77 -6.05
CA ALA A 101 -12.17 -8.35 -5.70
C ALA A 101 -13.32 -7.86 -4.85
N ILE A 102 -14.56 -8.28 -5.16
CA ILE A 102 -15.73 -7.92 -4.35
C ILE A 102 -15.55 -8.46 -2.92
N CYS A 103 -15.22 -9.74 -2.76
CA CYS A 103 -15.00 -10.35 -1.45
C CYS A 103 -13.86 -9.66 -0.68
N LEU A 104 -12.74 -9.40 -1.34
CA LEU A 104 -11.56 -8.78 -0.72
C LEU A 104 -11.81 -7.31 -0.35
N LEU A 105 -12.54 -6.56 -1.18
CA LEU A 105 -12.95 -5.19 -0.86
C LEU A 105 -13.88 -5.16 0.36
N THR A 106 -14.85 -6.08 0.45
CA THR A 106 -15.73 -6.19 1.61
C THR A 106 -14.92 -6.48 2.88
N VAL A 107 -14.00 -7.43 2.84
CA VAL A 107 -13.13 -7.74 3.99
C VAL A 107 -12.26 -6.52 4.36
N ALA A 108 -11.63 -5.87 3.38
CA ALA A 108 -10.81 -4.69 3.61
C ALA A 108 -11.62 -3.50 4.18
N LEU A 109 -12.88 -3.36 3.78
CA LEU A 109 -13.80 -2.37 4.34
C LEU A 109 -14.15 -2.69 5.79
N ILE A 110 -14.50 -3.93 6.11
CA ILE A 110 -14.78 -4.38 7.48
C ILE A 110 -13.57 -4.10 8.38
N MET A 111 -12.35 -4.35 7.88
CA MET A 111 -11.12 -4.07 8.63
C MET A 111 -10.95 -2.61 9.04
N ASN A 112 -11.55 -1.65 8.34
CA ASN A 112 -11.49 -0.23 8.72
C ASN A 112 -12.34 0.10 9.95
N PHE A 113 -13.33 -0.72 10.27
CA PHE A 113 -14.15 -0.55 11.47
C PHE A 113 -13.56 -1.26 12.69
N ILE A 114 -12.48 -2.05 12.51
CA ILE A 114 -11.77 -2.68 13.62
C ILE A 114 -11.01 -1.60 14.40
N LYS A 115 -11.06 -1.66 15.74
CA LYS A 115 -10.34 -0.74 16.61
C LYS A 115 -8.84 -0.74 16.28
N LYS A 116 -8.33 0.43 15.88
CA LYS A 116 -6.90 0.64 15.58
C LYS A 116 -6.07 0.35 16.85
N PRO A 117 -4.99 -0.45 16.75
CA PRO A 117 -4.07 -0.65 17.88
C PRO A 117 -3.46 0.69 18.30
N GLN A 118 -3.28 0.88 19.61
CA GLN A 118 -2.65 2.10 20.11
C GLN A 118 -1.17 2.14 19.71
N PRO A 119 -0.65 3.29 19.26
CA PRO A 119 0.77 3.45 19.01
C PRO A 119 1.55 3.39 20.32
N SER A 120 2.78 2.87 20.25
CA SER A 120 3.74 2.99 21.35
C SER A 120 4.31 4.40 21.40
N ASP A 121 4.73 4.82 22.59
CA ASP A 121 5.53 6.02 22.81
C ASP A 121 7.04 5.74 22.74
N GLU A 122 7.44 4.46 22.71
CA GLU A 122 8.84 4.06 22.63
C GLU A 122 9.40 4.25 21.22
N SER A 123 10.34 5.19 21.10
CA SER A 123 11.00 5.48 19.82
C SER A 123 12.13 4.50 19.47
N ASP A 124 12.64 3.73 20.43
CA ASP A 124 13.69 2.73 20.21
C ASP A 124 13.12 1.33 20.00
N TRP A 125 12.47 1.16 18.84
CA TRP A 125 11.78 -0.08 18.47
C TRP A 125 12.59 -0.90 17.45
N HIS A 126 12.46 -2.23 17.53
CA HIS A 126 13.01 -3.18 16.57
C HIS A 126 11.95 -4.14 16.07
N LEU A 127 12.06 -4.54 14.79
CA LEU A 127 11.11 -5.43 14.15
C LEU A 127 11.21 -6.86 14.73
N PRO A 128 10.14 -7.39 15.36
CA PRO A 128 10.21 -8.73 15.95
C PRO A 128 10.07 -9.82 14.88
N LYS A 129 10.95 -10.82 14.90
CA LYS A 129 10.99 -11.90 13.88
C LYS A 129 9.66 -12.67 13.73
N LYS A 130 8.85 -12.74 14.79
CA LYS A 130 7.53 -13.41 14.78
C LYS A 130 6.55 -12.84 13.75
N VAL A 131 6.75 -11.60 13.28
CA VAL A 131 5.85 -10.99 12.30
C VAL A 131 6.15 -11.41 10.87
N TYR A 132 7.32 -11.97 10.56
CA TYR A 132 7.72 -12.28 9.18
C TYR A 132 6.71 -13.10 8.37
N PRO A 133 6.07 -14.17 8.91
CA PRO A 133 5.04 -14.91 8.16
C PRO A 133 3.83 -14.04 7.80
N SER A 134 3.38 -13.18 8.73
CA SER A 134 2.27 -12.26 8.47
C SER A 134 2.63 -11.22 7.40
N LEU A 135 3.86 -10.73 7.41
CA LEU A 135 4.34 -9.75 6.42
C LEU A 135 4.43 -10.38 5.03
N PHE A 136 4.88 -11.63 4.92
CA PHE A 136 4.83 -12.38 3.66
C PHE A 136 3.39 -12.52 3.15
N GLY A 137 2.47 -12.99 4.00
CA GLY A 137 1.06 -13.16 3.62
C GLY A 137 0.38 -11.86 3.19
N ILE A 138 0.65 -10.76 3.90
CA ILE A 138 0.16 -9.43 3.53
C ILE A 138 0.77 -8.98 2.19
N SER A 139 2.03 -9.32 1.90
CA SER A 139 2.66 -8.99 0.62
C SER A 139 2.18 -9.87 -0.54
N VAL A 140 1.79 -11.13 -0.30
CA VAL A 140 1.05 -11.95 -1.28
C VAL A 140 -0.30 -11.32 -1.59
N TYR A 141 -1.05 -10.95 -0.55
CA TYR A 141 -2.30 -10.22 -0.70
C TYR A 141 -2.10 -8.89 -1.45
N ASP A 142 -1.03 -8.16 -1.14
CA ASP A 142 -0.67 -6.93 -1.83
C ASP A 142 -0.51 -7.20 -3.31
N GLY A 143 0.40 -8.10 -3.67
CA GLY A 143 0.71 -8.36 -5.08
C GLY A 143 -0.50 -8.84 -5.87
N MET A 144 -1.38 -9.60 -5.23
CA MET A 144 -2.59 -10.10 -5.87
C MET A 144 -3.65 -9.01 -6.09
N PHE A 145 -3.90 -8.15 -5.09
CA PHE A 145 -5.01 -7.19 -5.13
C PHE A 145 -4.64 -5.85 -4.48
N GLY A 146 -4.41 -5.83 -3.16
CA GLY A 146 -3.86 -4.66 -2.44
C GLY A 146 -4.78 -3.82 -1.55
N PRO A 147 -6.07 -3.55 -1.84
CA PRO A 147 -6.92 -2.74 -0.96
C PRO A 147 -6.89 -3.15 0.52
N GLY A 148 -6.62 -2.22 1.44
CA GLY A 148 -6.52 -2.52 2.88
C GLY A 148 -5.16 -3.11 3.34
N GLN A 149 -4.24 -3.40 2.42
CA GLN A 149 -2.90 -3.87 2.74
C GLN A 149 -2.13 -2.94 3.68
N ALA A 150 -2.16 -1.63 3.42
CA ALA A 150 -1.46 -0.67 4.25
C ALA A 150 -2.06 -0.61 5.67
N THR A 151 -3.38 -0.77 5.82
CA THR A 151 -4.01 -0.93 7.14
C THR A 151 -3.52 -2.20 7.84
N MET A 152 -3.47 -3.34 7.14
CA MET A 152 -2.95 -4.61 7.70
C MET A 152 -1.51 -4.46 8.19
N LEU A 153 -0.64 -3.82 7.39
CA LEU A 153 0.75 -3.57 7.79
C LEU A 153 0.84 -2.62 8.98
N MET A 154 0.16 -1.48 8.93
CA MET A 154 0.17 -0.52 10.05
C MET A 154 -0.30 -1.20 11.33
N TYR A 155 -1.36 -2.01 11.29
CA TYR A 155 -1.87 -2.71 12.46
C TYR A 155 -0.87 -3.77 12.95
N THR A 156 -0.20 -4.46 12.04
CA THR A 156 0.85 -5.44 12.38
C THR A 156 1.99 -4.75 13.12
N PHE A 157 2.49 -3.61 12.62
CA PHE A 157 3.57 -2.89 13.28
C PHE A 157 3.14 -2.26 14.62
N LEU A 158 1.97 -1.61 14.67
CA LEU A 158 1.46 -1.00 15.90
C LEU A 158 1.24 -2.05 17.01
N ARG A 159 0.64 -3.20 16.70
CA ARG A 159 0.45 -4.31 17.66
C ARG A 159 1.77 -4.87 18.20
N ASN A 160 2.86 -4.64 17.48
CA ASN A 160 4.18 -5.12 17.85
C ASN A 160 5.05 -4.02 18.48
N GLY A 161 4.46 -2.89 18.88
CA GLY A 161 5.14 -1.86 19.66
C GLY A 161 5.75 -0.73 18.84
N ALA A 162 5.46 -0.63 17.54
CA ALA A 162 5.92 0.52 16.76
C ALA A 162 5.12 1.78 17.11
N THR A 163 5.77 2.94 17.04
CA THR A 163 5.09 4.24 17.05
C THR A 163 4.25 4.41 15.77
N TYR A 164 3.35 5.40 15.75
CA TYR A 164 2.58 5.69 14.54
C TYR A 164 3.46 6.01 13.32
N LEU A 165 4.48 6.87 13.48
CA LEU A 165 5.38 7.24 12.39
C LEU A 165 6.28 6.07 11.95
N GLN A 166 6.74 5.22 12.88
CA GLN A 166 7.46 3.99 12.55
C GLN A 166 6.56 3.03 11.74
N SER A 167 5.34 2.77 12.20
CA SER A 167 4.39 1.89 11.50
C SER A 167 4.14 2.36 10.07
N LEU A 168 4.01 3.68 9.88
CA LEU A 168 3.86 4.31 8.57
C LEU A 168 5.10 4.11 7.70
N ALA A 169 6.28 4.28 8.28
CA ALA A 169 7.55 4.18 7.60
C ALA A 169 7.85 2.76 7.10
N PHE A 170 7.67 1.75 7.97
CA PHE A 170 7.81 0.35 7.60
C PHE A 170 6.72 -0.10 6.61
N THR A 171 5.49 0.38 6.75
CA THR A 171 4.41 0.13 5.78
C THR A 171 4.81 0.64 4.40
N ARG A 172 5.29 1.88 4.29
CA ARG A 172 5.69 2.48 3.00
C ARG A 172 6.88 1.77 2.38
N PHE A 173 7.86 1.36 3.18
CA PHE A 173 8.98 0.57 2.69
C PHE A 173 8.52 -0.78 2.13
N GLN A 174 7.69 -1.50 2.88
CA GLN A 174 7.20 -2.81 2.45
C GLN A 174 6.32 -2.71 1.21
N THR A 175 5.38 -1.76 1.17
CA THR A 175 4.53 -1.49 0.00
C THR A 175 5.37 -1.14 -1.23
N PHE A 176 6.46 -0.37 -1.07
CA PHE A 176 7.37 -0.10 -2.20
C PHE A 176 7.91 -1.41 -2.80
N ILE A 177 8.50 -2.28 -1.97
CA ILE A 177 9.09 -3.54 -2.45
C ILE A 177 8.02 -4.49 -3.03
N SER A 178 6.89 -4.69 -2.34
CA SER A 178 5.84 -5.61 -2.82
C SER A 178 5.15 -5.09 -4.07
N CYS A 179 4.93 -3.77 -4.20
CA CYS A 179 4.39 -3.19 -5.42
C CYS A 179 5.38 -3.23 -6.58
N THR A 180 6.68 -3.04 -6.35
CA THR A 180 7.71 -3.25 -7.40
C THR A 180 7.68 -4.68 -7.92
N ALA A 181 7.70 -5.66 -7.01
CA ALA A 181 7.60 -7.08 -7.35
C ALA A 181 6.34 -7.39 -8.16
N ALA A 182 5.17 -6.98 -7.66
CA ALA A 182 3.91 -7.21 -8.34
C ALA A 182 3.85 -6.51 -9.69
N PHE A 183 4.28 -5.25 -9.78
CA PHE A 183 4.33 -4.49 -11.02
C PHE A 183 5.10 -5.23 -12.12
N ILE A 184 6.25 -5.85 -11.81
CA ILE A 184 7.01 -6.64 -12.78
C ILE A 184 6.13 -7.74 -13.40
N THR A 185 5.37 -8.47 -12.57
CA THR A 185 4.49 -9.55 -13.06
C THR A 185 3.39 -9.02 -13.99
N TYR A 186 2.70 -7.94 -13.61
CA TYR A 186 1.66 -7.32 -14.45
C TYR A 186 2.23 -6.66 -15.72
N PHE A 187 3.42 -6.08 -15.63
CA PHE A 187 4.13 -5.52 -16.79
C PHE A 187 4.46 -6.61 -17.80
N MET A 188 5.02 -7.73 -17.34
CA MET A 188 5.31 -8.89 -18.20
C MET A 188 4.05 -9.51 -18.81
N ALA A 189 2.92 -9.48 -18.08
CA ALA A 189 1.62 -9.93 -18.58
C ALA A 189 0.93 -8.94 -19.53
N GLY A 190 1.49 -7.75 -19.77
CA GLY A 190 0.87 -6.69 -20.58
C GLY A 190 -0.33 -6.01 -19.91
N ASN A 191 -0.54 -6.24 -18.60
CA ASN A 191 -1.69 -5.76 -17.83
C ASN A 191 -1.44 -4.38 -17.21
N ILE A 192 -1.00 -3.41 -18.01
CA ILE A 192 -0.75 -2.03 -17.57
C ILE A 192 -1.49 -1.04 -18.47
N ALA A 193 -2.39 -0.25 -17.87
CA ALA A 193 -3.05 0.86 -18.54
C ALA A 193 -2.22 2.14 -18.38
N TRP A 194 -1.19 2.32 -19.21
CA TRP A 194 -0.21 3.40 -19.09
C TRP A 194 -0.79 4.80 -18.95
N GLY A 195 -1.85 5.10 -19.72
CA GLY A 195 -2.55 6.38 -19.62
C GLY A 195 -3.07 6.65 -18.21
N ILE A 196 -3.61 5.64 -17.53
CA ILE A 196 -4.04 5.76 -16.14
C ILE A 196 -2.85 5.72 -15.19
N ALA A 197 -1.92 4.78 -15.38
CA ALA A 197 -0.78 4.57 -14.49
C ALA A 197 0.03 5.86 -14.27
N ILE A 198 0.30 6.63 -15.33
CA ILE A 198 1.09 7.88 -15.24
C ILE A 198 0.33 8.95 -14.45
N TYR A 199 -0.90 9.30 -14.86
CA TYR A 199 -1.66 10.36 -14.17
C TYR A 199 -2.03 9.96 -12.74
N TYR A 200 -2.37 8.70 -12.52
CA TYR A 200 -2.66 8.17 -11.19
C TYR A 200 -1.42 8.24 -10.29
N THR A 201 -0.21 8.08 -10.85
CA THR A 201 1.06 8.27 -10.11
C THR A 201 1.28 9.71 -9.68
N ILE A 202 1.00 10.68 -10.56
CA ILE A 202 1.17 12.10 -10.23
C ILE A 202 0.27 12.49 -9.05
N GLY A 203 -1.03 12.18 -9.11
CA GLY A 203 -1.94 12.49 -8.00
C GLY A 203 -1.57 11.73 -6.73
N SER A 204 -1.16 10.47 -6.86
CA SER A 204 -0.72 9.66 -5.72
C SER A 204 0.52 10.21 -5.02
N LEU A 205 1.52 10.68 -5.77
CA LEU A 205 2.71 11.34 -5.22
C LEU A 205 2.33 12.61 -4.46
N ILE A 206 1.49 13.47 -5.04
CA ILE A 206 1.09 14.71 -4.36
C ILE A 206 0.31 14.38 -3.07
N GLY A 207 -0.62 13.43 -3.14
CA GLY A 207 -1.44 13.00 -2.01
C GLY A 207 -0.62 12.39 -0.87
N SER A 208 0.31 11.47 -1.19
CA SER A 208 1.14 10.82 -0.16
C SER A 208 2.08 11.83 0.52
N GLN A 209 2.66 12.75 -0.25
CA GLN A 209 3.57 13.75 0.29
C GLN A 209 2.87 14.76 1.21
N LEU A 210 1.65 15.18 0.85
CA LEU A 210 0.85 16.04 1.73
C LEU A 210 0.43 15.30 3.00
N ALA A 211 0.03 14.04 2.87
CA ALA A 211 -0.31 13.22 4.02
C ALA A 211 0.86 13.04 5.00
N LEU A 212 2.10 12.87 4.52
CA LEU A 212 3.26 12.81 5.41
C LEU A 212 3.47 14.09 6.24
N ARG A 213 3.19 15.26 5.66
CA ARG A 213 3.25 16.54 6.41
C ARG A 213 2.19 16.60 7.49
N VAL A 214 0.98 16.09 7.21
CA VAL A 214 -0.11 16.03 8.18
C VAL A 214 0.17 14.99 9.27
N ALA A 215 0.65 13.79 8.90
CA ALA A 215 0.97 12.71 9.82
C ALA A 215 1.97 13.14 10.90
N GLN A 216 2.95 13.95 10.52
CA GLN A 216 3.93 14.49 11.46
C GLN A 216 3.30 15.42 12.48
N LYS A 217 2.38 16.30 12.05
CA LYS A 217 1.65 17.20 12.95
C LYS A 217 0.74 16.45 13.92
N ILE A 218 0.05 15.41 13.44
CA ILE A 218 -0.81 14.56 14.28
C ILE A 218 0.04 13.86 15.34
N SER A 219 1.20 13.31 14.97
CA SER A 219 2.09 12.63 15.91
C SER A 219 2.64 13.58 16.97
N THR A 220 2.90 14.85 16.66
CA THR A 220 3.38 15.85 17.63
C THR A 220 2.28 16.44 18.51
N GLY A 221 1.01 16.33 18.12
CA GLY A 221 -0.13 16.83 18.92
C GLY A 221 -0.73 15.80 19.89
N GLN A 222 -0.13 14.62 20.00
CA GLN A 222 -0.49 13.56 20.96
C GLN A 222 0.50 13.46 22.14
N LEU A 223 1.45 14.41 22.23
CA LEU A 223 2.33 14.66 23.38
C LEU A 223 1.78 15.83 24.20
#